data_AF-A0A7V3CCK0-F1
#
_entry.id   AF-A0A7V3CCK0-F1
#
_cell.length_a   1.000
_cell.length_b   1.000
_cell.length_c   1.000
_cell.angle_alpha   90.00
_cell.angle_beta   90.00
_cell.angle_gamma   90.00
#
_symmetry.space_group_name_H-M   'P 1'
#
loop_
_entity.id
_entity.type
_entity.pdbx_description
1 polymer ?
#
loop_
_entity_poly.entity_id
_entity_poly.type
_entity_poly.pdbx_seq_one_letter_code
_entity_poly.pdbx_strand_id
1 'polypeptide(L)'
;MDFFARFFLGVLVSLPGHPRPHLQLSNGQISCQGEVGPVPESCDGLDNDCDGVTDEGCACAPGAVRDCSIDLGPCSLGQQVCLPGGTWSDSCSGTVPQPETCDGVDNNCNGVVDEGVLNLCGTCGPEPAEICDYIDNDCDGAVDEGVSNVCGGCWAVGPEEYAPDDLDCDGIDNDCDGIIDETDFPVTCRIGVCERSIDSVCDICRPGAPTSPVEHIDLGNCNNAVDDDCDGLTDSEEFPDCFSLQGGG
;
A
#
# COMPACT_ATOMS: atom_id res chain seq x y z
N MET A 1 -30.99 86.11 -22.58
CA MET A 1 -29.66 85.56 -22.90
C MET A 1 -29.88 84.08 -23.22
N ASP A 2 -30.73 83.79 -24.19
CA ASP A 2 -30.37 83.55 -25.59
C ASP A 2 -29.40 82.39 -25.76
N PHE A 3 -29.96 81.19 -25.96
CA PHE A 3 -29.30 80.16 -26.76
C PHE A 3 -30.34 79.56 -27.71
N PHE A 4 -30.12 79.83 -29.00
CA PHE A 4 -30.91 79.40 -30.14
C PHE A 4 -30.96 77.85 -30.20
N ALA A 5 -32.08 77.23 -29.82
CA ALA A 5 -32.38 75.86 -30.22
C ALA A 5 -32.98 75.89 -31.63
N ARG A 6 -32.09 75.88 -32.63
CA ARG A 6 -32.48 75.75 -34.04
C ARG A 6 -33.07 74.37 -34.29
N PHE A 7 -34.31 74.38 -34.74
CA PHE A 7 -34.91 73.36 -35.60
C PHE A 7 -33.91 72.94 -36.69
N PHE A 8 -33.42 71.71 -36.63
CA PHE A 8 -32.86 70.95 -37.75
C PHE A 8 -33.57 69.60 -37.69
N LEU A 9 -34.62 69.39 -38.48
CA LEU A 9 -34.55 68.80 -39.82
C LEU A 9 -33.56 67.62 -39.87
N GLY A 10 -34.13 66.43 -40.05
CA GLY A 10 -33.46 65.13 -39.93
C GLY A 10 -32.05 65.10 -40.48
N VAL A 11 -31.09 64.95 -39.58
CA VAL A 11 -29.73 64.52 -39.90
C VAL A 11 -29.66 63.08 -39.45
N LEU A 12 -29.64 62.17 -40.43
CA LEU A 12 -29.08 60.84 -40.29
C LEU A 12 -27.66 61.01 -39.74
N VAL A 13 -27.47 60.89 -38.43
CA VAL A 13 -26.14 60.68 -37.86
C VAL A 13 -25.80 59.22 -38.15
N SER A 14 -25.41 58.96 -39.39
CA SER A 14 -24.67 57.77 -39.75
C SER A 14 -23.30 57.90 -39.09
N LEU A 15 -23.17 57.39 -37.86
CA LEU A 15 -21.86 56.98 -37.38
C LEU A 15 -21.44 55.80 -38.27
N PRO A 16 -20.27 55.86 -38.91
CA PRO A 16 -19.85 54.83 -39.84
C PRO A 16 -19.61 53.52 -39.07
N GLY A 17 -20.44 52.51 -39.31
CA GLY A 17 -20.14 51.13 -38.92
C GLY A 17 -21.28 50.24 -38.42
N HIS A 18 -22.48 50.76 -38.09
CA HIS A 18 -23.51 49.92 -37.47
C HIS A 18 -24.83 49.89 -38.28
N PRO A 19 -25.14 48.80 -38.98
CA PRO A 19 -26.48 48.57 -39.51
C PRO A 19 -27.36 48.09 -38.35
N ARG A 20 -28.04 48.99 -37.62
CA ARG A 20 -28.97 48.59 -36.54
C ARG A 20 -30.43 48.74 -36.98
N PRO A 21 -31.11 47.67 -37.43
CA PRO A 21 -32.50 47.75 -37.87
C PRO A 21 -33.56 47.96 -36.76
N HIS A 22 -33.19 48.05 -35.47
CA HIS A 22 -34.17 48.06 -34.36
C HIS A 22 -34.07 49.20 -33.33
N LEU A 23 -33.08 50.09 -33.41
CA LEU A 23 -32.96 51.23 -32.48
C LEU A 23 -33.54 52.49 -33.11
N GLN A 24 -34.63 53.02 -32.53
CA GLN A 24 -35.24 54.28 -32.96
C GLN A 24 -34.97 55.37 -31.92
N LEU A 25 -34.66 56.58 -32.39
CA LEU A 25 -34.62 57.77 -31.56
C LEU A 25 -36.05 58.30 -31.38
N SER A 26 -36.62 58.15 -30.17
CA SER A 26 -37.88 58.80 -29.82
C SER A 26 -37.65 59.77 -28.64
N ASN A 27 -38.01 61.06 -28.82
CA ASN A 27 -37.81 62.13 -27.84
C ASN A 27 -36.37 62.34 -27.30
N GLY A 28 -35.35 62.01 -28.10
CA GLY A 28 -33.95 62.21 -27.70
C GLY A 28 -33.38 61.08 -26.83
N GLN A 29 -34.11 59.97 -26.67
CA GLN A 29 -33.65 58.76 -26.01
C GLN A 29 -33.68 57.59 -27.02
N ILE A 30 -32.67 56.72 -26.92
CA ILE A 30 -32.59 55.47 -27.69
C ILE A 30 -33.70 54.55 -27.16
N SER A 31 -34.61 54.10 -28.02
CA SER A 31 -35.77 53.28 -27.66
C SER A 31 -35.89 52.09 -28.61
N CYS A 32 -36.03 50.90 -28.03
CA CYS A 32 -36.45 49.70 -28.76
C CYS A 32 -37.96 49.72 -29.01
N GLN A 33 -38.40 49.23 -30.17
CA GLN A 33 -39.79 49.27 -30.56
C GLN A 33 -40.47 47.92 -30.30
N GLY A 34 -41.34 47.86 -29.28
CA GLY A 34 -42.07 46.65 -28.89
C GLY A 34 -41.48 46.03 -27.62
N GLU A 35 -42.00 46.44 -26.46
CA GLU A 35 -41.48 46.04 -25.16
C GLU A 35 -41.68 44.55 -24.88
N VAL A 36 -40.59 43.79 -24.96
CA VAL A 36 -40.38 42.58 -24.19
C VAL A 36 -39.28 42.94 -23.20
N GLY A 37 -39.46 42.68 -21.91
CA GLY A 37 -38.46 42.99 -20.87
C GLY A 37 -37.10 42.33 -21.16
N PRO A 38 -36.04 42.61 -20.37
CA PRO A 38 -34.69 42.10 -20.66
C PRO A 38 -34.73 40.58 -20.80
N VAL A 39 -34.53 40.10 -22.03
CA VAL A 39 -34.40 38.69 -22.37
C VAL A 39 -32.90 38.42 -22.49
N PRO A 40 -32.38 37.26 -22.07
CA PRO A 40 -30.98 36.92 -22.34
C PRO A 40 -30.65 37.11 -23.83
N GLU A 41 -29.48 37.69 -24.11
CA GLU A 41 -28.99 37.89 -25.48
C GLU A 41 -29.04 36.59 -26.29
N SER A 42 -29.50 36.71 -27.52
CA SER A 42 -29.27 35.72 -28.56
C SER A 42 -28.06 36.19 -29.34
N CYS A 43 -27.04 35.34 -29.49
CA CYS A 43 -25.76 35.75 -30.06
C CYS A 43 -25.83 35.92 -31.59
N ASP A 44 -26.73 36.76 -32.08
CA ASP A 44 -27.10 36.95 -33.48
C ASP A 44 -26.60 38.27 -34.08
N GLY A 45 -25.82 39.04 -33.32
CA GLY A 45 -25.29 40.34 -33.72
C GLY A 45 -26.29 41.48 -33.52
N LEU A 46 -27.39 41.23 -32.80
CA LEU A 46 -28.38 42.23 -32.41
C LEU A 46 -28.38 42.40 -30.90
N ASP A 47 -28.74 43.60 -30.46
CA ASP A 47 -28.96 43.96 -29.06
C ASP A 47 -30.40 43.57 -28.71
N ASN A 48 -30.60 42.38 -28.12
CA ASN A 48 -31.93 41.81 -27.88
C ASN A 48 -32.54 42.29 -26.58
N ASP A 49 -31.73 42.63 -25.59
CA ASP A 49 -32.15 43.11 -24.28
C ASP A 49 -32.19 44.65 -24.17
N CYS A 50 -31.65 45.33 -25.18
CA CYS A 50 -31.65 46.78 -25.36
C CYS A 50 -30.84 47.55 -24.30
N ASP A 51 -29.81 46.95 -23.72
CA ASP A 51 -28.91 47.62 -22.77
C ASP A 51 -27.85 48.51 -23.46
N GLY A 52 -27.73 48.41 -24.79
CA GLY A 52 -26.82 49.19 -25.64
C GLY A 52 -25.48 48.52 -25.93
N VAL A 53 -25.24 47.34 -25.35
CA VAL A 53 -24.21 46.38 -25.74
C VAL A 53 -24.83 45.43 -26.78
N THR A 54 -24.04 44.57 -27.39
CA THR A 54 -24.53 43.63 -28.40
C THR A 54 -23.86 42.31 -28.11
N ASP A 55 -24.65 41.23 -28.04
CA ASP A 55 -24.20 39.88 -27.76
C ASP A 55 -23.39 39.77 -26.44
N GLU A 56 -23.75 40.51 -25.38
CA GLU A 56 -23.09 40.37 -24.08
C GLU A 56 -23.36 39.01 -23.44
N GLY A 57 -22.32 38.45 -22.80
CA GLY A 57 -22.38 37.10 -22.23
C GLY A 57 -22.16 35.96 -23.23
N CYS A 58 -21.99 36.26 -24.53
CA CYS A 58 -21.61 35.25 -25.53
C CYS A 58 -20.10 34.91 -25.42
N ALA A 59 -19.77 33.63 -25.27
CA ALA A 59 -18.38 33.16 -25.19
C ALA A 59 -17.72 33.05 -26.58
N CYS A 60 -18.52 33.00 -27.64
CA CYS A 60 -18.08 32.89 -29.03
C CYS A 60 -19.17 33.36 -30.01
N ALA A 61 -18.78 33.67 -31.26
CA ALA A 61 -19.71 33.98 -32.34
C ALA A 61 -20.24 32.69 -32.99
N PRO A 62 -21.55 32.54 -33.28
CA PRO A 62 -22.10 31.32 -33.86
C PRO A 62 -21.39 30.88 -35.15
N GLY A 63 -21.13 29.58 -35.25
CA GLY A 63 -20.41 28.98 -36.39
C GLY A 63 -18.90 29.17 -36.37
N ALA A 64 -18.34 29.93 -35.42
CA ALA A 64 -16.91 29.93 -35.17
C ALA A 64 -16.43 28.53 -34.77
N VAL A 65 -15.17 28.23 -35.06
CA VAL A 65 -14.51 26.95 -34.74
C VAL A 65 -13.28 27.24 -33.92
N ARG A 66 -12.99 26.38 -32.95
CA ARG A 66 -11.73 26.39 -32.19
C ARG A 66 -11.22 24.98 -31.98
N ASP A 67 -9.91 24.87 -31.77
CA ASP A 67 -9.32 23.62 -31.32
C ASP A 67 -9.68 23.38 -29.85
N CYS A 68 -9.94 22.13 -29.50
CA CYS A 68 -10.38 21.70 -28.16
C CYS A 68 -9.55 20.54 -27.59
N SER A 69 -8.53 20.08 -28.32
CA SER A 69 -7.62 19.02 -27.88
C SER A 69 -6.21 19.26 -28.45
N ILE A 70 -5.32 18.30 -28.24
CA ILE A 70 -3.93 18.27 -28.69
C ILE A 70 -3.63 16.99 -29.47
N ASP A 71 -2.61 17.03 -30.31
CA ASP A 71 -2.14 15.88 -31.10
C ASP A 71 -0.87 15.31 -30.46
N LEU A 72 -1.05 14.57 -29.36
CA LEU A 72 0.04 13.93 -28.61
C LEU A 72 -0.41 12.57 -28.07
N GLY A 73 0.40 11.53 -28.30
CA GLY A 73 0.13 10.19 -27.80
C GLY A 73 -1.23 9.65 -28.30
N PRO A 74 -2.14 9.22 -27.40
CA PRO A 74 -3.48 8.75 -27.78
C PRO A 74 -4.47 9.89 -28.07
N CYS A 75 -4.15 11.13 -27.71
CA CYS A 75 -4.97 12.29 -28.03
C CYS A 75 -4.86 12.65 -29.50
N SER A 76 -5.95 13.20 -30.04
CA SER A 76 -5.98 13.71 -31.41
C SER A 76 -6.60 15.10 -31.44
N LEU A 77 -6.08 15.94 -32.34
CA LEU A 77 -6.61 17.28 -32.54
C LEU A 77 -8.10 17.21 -32.86
N GLY A 78 -8.89 18.02 -32.16
CA GLY A 78 -10.34 18.09 -32.33
C GLY A 78 -10.80 19.53 -32.36
N GLN A 79 -12.00 19.74 -32.90
CA GLN A 79 -12.62 21.05 -32.97
C GLN A 79 -13.98 21.09 -32.26
N GLN A 80 -14.29 22.25 -31.69
CA GLN A 80 -15.61 22.62 -31.19
C GLN A 80 -16.20 23.70 -32.08
N VAL A 81 -17.52 23.66 -32.27
CA VAL A 81 -18.27 24.68 -33.02
C VAL A 81 -19.05 25.52 -32.04
N CYS A 82 -19.06 26.83 -32.24
CA CYS A 82 -19.89 27.74 -31.47
C CYS A 82 -21.36 27.58 -31.87
N LEU A 83 -22.21 27.26 -30.91
CA LEU A 83 -23.65 27.10 -31.09
C LEU A 83 -24.34 28.48 -31.22
N PRO A 84 -25.58 28.52 -31.73
CA PRO A 84 -26.33 29.78 -31.86
C PRO A 84 -26.52 30.56 -30.56
N GLY A 85 -26.47 29.89 -29.40
CA GLY A 85 -26.53 30.52 -28.08
C GLY A 85 -25.19 31.08 -27.58
N GLY A 86 -24.18 31.20 -28.43
CA GLY A 86 -22.86 31.75 -28.09
C GLY A 86 -22.02 30.92 -27.13
N THR A 87 -22.32 29.63 -27.02
CA THR A 87 -21.54 28.66 -26.23
C THR A 87 -20.88 27.66 -27.15
N TRP A 88 -19.71 27.17 -26.78
CA TRP A 88 -19.04 26.09 -27.49
C TRP A 88 -19.81 24.77 -27.33
N SER A 89 -19.82 23.94 -28.37
CA SER A 89 -20.41 22.60 -28.31
C SER A 89 -19.75 21.76 -27.21
N ASP A 90 -20.54 20.97 -26.48
CA ASP A 90 -20.03 20.13 -25.39
C ASP A 90 -18.98 19.11 -25.86
N SER A 91 -19.19 18.55 -27.06
CA SER A 91 -18.28 17.55 -27.65
C SER A 91 -17.13 18.19 -28.43
N CYS A 92 -15.93 17.69 -28.21
CA CYS A 92 -14.79 17.87 -29.10
C CYS A 92 -14.77 16.76 -30.17
N SER A 93 -14.44 17.07 -31.42
CA SER A 93 -14.39 16.04 -32.48
C SER A 93 -13.19 15.09 -32.40
N GLY A 94 -12.20 15.43 -31.59
CA GLY A 94 -10.97 14.65 -31.38
C GLY A 94 -10.96 13.98 -30.01
N THR A 95 -9.94 13.15 -29.77
CA THR A 95 -9.72 12.51 -28.46
C THR A 95 -9.14 13.54 -27.51
N VAL A 96 -9.87 13.83 -26.43
CA VAL A 96 -9.47 14.81 -25.40
C VAL A 96 -8.72 14.14 -24.25
N PRO A 97 -7.74 14.84 -23.63
CA PRO A 97 -7.09 14.40 -22.39
C PRO A 97 -8.08 13.89 -21.34
N GLN A 98 -7.83 12.70 -20.80
CA GLN A 98 -8.59 12.07 -19.71
C GLN A 98 -7.67 11.85 -18.50
N PRO A 99 -8.20 11.74 -17.27
CA PRO A 99 -7.38 11.38 -16.11
C PRO A 99 -6.61 10.08 -16.34
N GLU A 100 -5.39 10.00 -15.80
CA GLU A 100 -4.58 8.79 -15.88
C GLU A 100 -5.28 7.58 -15.26
N THR A 101 -5.06 6.44 -15.88
CA THR A 101 -5.38 5.12 -15.36
C THR A 101 -4.21 4.23 -15.66
N CYS A 102 -3.89 3.30 -14.76
CA CYS A 102 -2.72 2.45 -14.91
C CYS A 102 -2.91 1.37 -16.00
N ASP A 103 -2.81 1.79 -17.26
CA ASP A 103 -3.04 0.99 -18.46
C ASP A 103 -1.88 1.05 -19.47
N GLY A 104 -0.80 1.76 -19.14
CA GLY A 104 0.38 1.91 -20.00
C GLY A 104 0.19 2.95 -21.10
N VAL A 105 -0.82 3.81 -21.00
CA VAL A 105 -1.17 4.86 -21.95
C VAL A 105 -1.16 6.22 -21.25
N ASP A 106 -0.61 7.24 -21.91
CA ASP A 106 -0.64 8.64 -21.47
C ASP A 106 -2.03 9.23 -21.74
N ASN A 107 -2.98 9.01 -20.83
CA ASN A 107 -4.39 9.29 -21.05
C ASN A 107 -4.71 10.79 -21.05
N ASN A 108 -3.94 11.59 -20.33
CA ASN A 108 -4.05 13.05 -20.31
C ASN A 108 -3.12 13.76 -21.30
N CYS A 109 -2.30 13.01 -22.01
CA CYS A 109 -1.47 13.49 -23.12
C CYS A 109 -0.52 14.61 -22.68
N ASN A 110 0.16 14.44 -21.55
CA ASN A 110 1.17 15.39 -21.08
C ASN A 110 2.62 14.96 -21.39
N GLY A 111 2.80 13.79 -21.99
CA GLY A 111 4.08 13.21 -22.36
C GLY A 111 4.69 12.28 -21.32
N VAL A 112 4.00 12.00 -20.23
CA VAL A 112 4.34 10.99 -19.21
C VAL A 112 3.23 9.95 -19.20
N VAL A 113 3.58 8.69 -18.99
CA VAL A 113 2.63 7.58 -18.97
C VAL A 113 2.32 7.21 -17.52
N ASP A 114 1.04 7.00 -17.21
CA ASP A 114 0.55 6.52 -15.91
C ASP A 114 0.96 7.39 -14.71
N GLU A 115 1.25 8.68 -14.87
CA GLU A 115 1.70 9.50 -13.75
C GLU A 115 0.59 9.80 -12.73
N GLY A 116 0.97 9.80 -11.45
CA GLY A 116 0.03 9.99 -10.35
C GLY A 116 -0.86 8.78 -10.06
N VAL A 117 -0.73 7.67 -10.80
CA VAL A 117 -1.43 6.40 -10.55
C VAL A 117 -0.51 5.20 -10.26
N LEU A 118 0.81 5.40 -10.29
CA LEU A 118 1.80 4.41 -9.86
C LEU A 118 1.85 4.27 -8.33
N ASN A 119 2.17 3.07 -7.85
CA ASN A 119 2.47 2.80 -6.45
C ASN A 119 3.87 3.34 -6.04
N LEU A 120 4.27 3.14 -4.77
CA LEU A 120 5.58 3.58 -4.27
C LEU A 120 6.76 2.97 -5.05
N CYS A 121 6.61 1.75 -5.56
CA CYS A 121 7.58 1.10 -6.44
C CYS A 121 7.63 1.69 -7.87
N GLY A 122 6.79 2.67 -8.21
CA GLY A 122 6.71 3.22 -9.57
C GLY A 122 6.08 2.25 -10.58
N THR A 123 5.25 1.33 -10.11
CA THR A 123 4.57 0.32 -10.94
C THR A 123 3.05 0.42 -10.81
N CYS A 124 2.33 -0.18 -11.74
CA CYS A 124 0.88 -0.26 -11.68
C CYS A 124 0.40 -1.32 -10.69
N GLY A 125 -0.64 -0.98 -9.92
CA GLY A 125 -1.35 -1.90 -9.04
C GLY A 125 -1.07 -1.66 -7.55
N PRO A 126 -1.50 -2.59 -6.68
CA PRO A 126 -1.17 -2.52 -5.26
C PRO A 126 0.35 -2.66 -5.07
N GLU A 127 0.82 -2.22 -3.91
CA GLU A 127 2.18 -2.50 -3.47
C GLU A 127 2.35 -4.01 -3.30
N PRO A 128 3.49 -4.58 -3.73
CA PRO A 128 3.86 -5.94 -3.38
C PRO A 128 3.79 -6.17 -1.87
N ALA A 129 3.62 -7.42 -1.45
CA ALA A 129 3.81 -7.73 -0.03
C ALA A 129 5.29 -7.92 0.22
N GLU A 130 5.75 -7.52 1.40
CA GLU A 130 7.09 -7.84 1.86
C GLU A 130 7.35 -9.35 1.82
N ILE A 131 8.58 -9.68 1.44
CA ILE A 131 9.13 -11.04 1.43
C ILE A 131 10.39 -10.96 2.26
N CYS A 132 10.63 -11.98 3.09
CA CYS A 132 11.84 -12.01 3.89
C CYS A 132 13.09 -12.32 3.04
N ASP A 133 13.62 -11.32 2.35
CA ASP A 133 14.78 -11.42 1.47
C ASP A 133 15.77 -10.26 1.57
N TYR A 134 15.62 -9.39 2.58
CA TYR A 134 16.45 -8.21 2.82
C TYR A 134 16.36 -7.15 1.72
N ILE A 135 15.25 -7.16 0.99
CA ILE A 135 14.91 -6.18 -0.04
C ILE A 135 13.58 -5.53 0.37
N ASP A 136 13.51 -4.23 0.18
CA ASP A 136 12.26 -3.46 0.25
C ASP A 136 11.41 -3.81 -0.98
N ASN A 137 10.48 -4.76 -0.81
CA ASN A 137 9.69 -5.33 -1.89
C ASN A 137 8.49 -4.45 -2.22
N ASP A 138 7.96 -3.74 -1.24
CA ASP A 138 6.81 -2.86 -1.34
C ASP A 138 7.17 -1.38 -1.60
N CYS A 139 8.47 -1.06 -1.49
CA CYS A 139 9.11 0.22 -1.74
C CYS A 139 8.67 1.34 -0.78
N ASP A 140 8.22 1.00 0.42
CA ASP A 140 7.82 1.97 1.43
C ASP A 140 9.00 2.60 2.19
N GLY A 141 10.22 2.06 2.00
CA GLY A 141 11.47 2.51 2.59
C GLY A 141 11.86 1.80 3.88
N ALA A 142 11.03 0.89 4.38
CA ALA A 142 11.40 -0.14 5.35
C ALA A 142 11.83 -1.42 4.61
N VAL A 143 12.44 -2.35 5.34
CA VAL A 143 12.94 -3.60 4.77
C VAL A 143 12.40 -4.72 5.63
N ASP A 144 11.69 -5.67 5.00
CA ASP A 144 11.09 -6.86 5.59
C ASP A 144 10.13 -6.59 6.78
N GLU A 145 9.40 -5.47 6.80
CA GLU A 145 8.44 -5.17 7.86
C GLU A 145 7.15 -5.99 7.74
N GLY A 146 6.56 -6.34 8.89
CA GLY A 146 5.34 -7.15 8.91
C GLY A 146 5.52 -8.61 8.45
N VAL A 147 6.73 -9.00 8.05
CA VAL A 147 7.08 -10.38 7.72
C VAL A 147 7.88 -10.98 8.86
N SER A 148 7.36 -12.08 9.40
CA SER A 148 7.98 -12.78 10.52
C SER A 148 7.83 -14.28 10.26
N ASN A 149 8.93 -15.02 10.38
CA ASN A 149 8.86 -16.47 10.49
C ASN A 149 8.42 -16.88 11.92
N VAL A 150 8.49 -18.17 12.23
CA VAL A 150 8.16 -18.70 13.58
C VAL A 150 9.01 -18.08 14.69
N CYS A 151 10.23 -17.62 14.36
CA CYS A 151 11.16 -16.92 15.25
C CYS A 151 10.85 -15.41 15.40
N GLY A 152 9.73 -14.92 14.84
CA GLY A 152 9.24 -13.55 15.05
C GLY A 152 9.99 -12.45 14.28
N GLY A 153 10.86 -12.80 13.34
CA GLY A 153 11.60 -11.84 12.52
C GLY A 153 11.86 -12.32 11.09
N CYS A 154 12.47 -11.47 10.28
CA CYS A 154 12.96 -11.83 8.96
C CYS A 154 14.43 -12.29 9.01
N TRP A 155 14.71 -13.29 9.84
CA TRP A 155 16.06 -13.84 9.95
C TRP A 155 16.03 -15.33 9.63
N ALA A 156 16.93 -15.78 8.77
CA ALA A 156 17.07 -17.19 8.44
C ALA A 156 17.57 -18.05 9.63
N VAL A 157 18.15 -17.38 10.63
CA VAL A 157 18.60 -17.86 11.94
C VAL A 157 18.38 -16.67 12.89
N GLY A 158 17.98 -16.89 14.15
CA GLY A 158 17.86 -15.79 15.12
C GLY A 158 19.15 -14.94 15.16
N PRO A 159 19.09 -13.65 15.58
CA PRO A 159 20.24 -12.77 15.59
C PRO A 159 21.23 -13.22 16.67
N GLU A 160 22.07 -14.19 16.30
CA GLU A 160 23.30 -14.74 16.90
C GLU A 160 23.30 -14.94 18.45
N GLU A 161 23.88 -16.05 18.91
CA GLU A 161 24.59 -16.08 20.20
C GLU A 161 23.73 -16.15 21.49
N TYR A 162 22.40 -16.02 21.43
CA TYR A 162 21.53 -15.96 22.62
C TYR A 162 20.08 -16.46 22.43
N ALA A 163 19.82 -17.33 21.46
CA ALA A 163 18.57 -18.10 21.50
C ALA A 163 18.77 -19.15 22.61
N PRO A 164 17.99 -19.14 23.70
CA PRO A 164 18.08 -20.20 24.70
C PRO A 164 17.67 -21.49 24.02
N ASP A 165 18.41 -22.58 24.26
CA ASP A 165 18.09 -23.91 23.73
C ASP A 165 16.58 -24.14 23.65
N ASP A 166 16.12 -24.77 22.56
CA ASP A 166 14.74 -25.17 22.33
C ASP A 166 14.25 -26.17 23.40
N LEU A 167 14.00 -25.65 24.60
CA LEU A 167 13.69 -26.43 25.80
C LEU A 167 12.21 -26.84 25.86
N ASP A 168 11.41 -26.30 24.94
CA ASP A 168 9.98 -26.52 24.85
C ASP A 168 9.72 -27.75 23.97
N CYS A 169 9.27 -28.84 24.57
CA CYS A 169 8.91 -30.09 23.88
C CYS A 169 7.62 -29.99 23.06
N ASP A 170 7.50 -28.99 22.22
CA ASP A 170 6.38 -28.79 21.32
C ASP A 170 6.70 -29.17 19.87
N GLY A 171 7.95 -29.60 19.61
CA GLY A 171 8.42 -30.03 18.31
C GLY A 171 8.59 -28.88 17.31
N ILE A 172 8.76 -27.65 17.81
CA ILE A 172 9.03 -26.45 17.03
C ILE A 172 10.42 -25.95 17.44
N ASP A 173 11.32 -25.80 16.46
CA ASP A 173 12.62 -25.13 16.61
C ASP A 173 12.41 -23.66 17.03
N ASN A 174 12.32 -23.44 18.33
CA ASN A 174 11.97 -22.14 18.92
C ASN A 174 13.17 -21.19 19.00
N ASP A 175 14.38 -21.72 18.88
CA ASP A 175 15.63 -20.99 19.00
C ASP A 175 16.31 -20.75 17.63
N CYS A 176 15.84 -21.48 16.62
CA CYS A 176 16.20 -21.37 15.21
C CYS A 176 17.69 -21.65 14.96
N ASP A 177 18.28 -22.55 15.76
CA ASP A 177 19.64 -23.06 15.64
C ASP A 177 19.75 -24.27 14.69
N GLY A 178 18.61 -24.85 14.31
CA GLY A 178 18.49 -25.96 13.37
C GLY A 178 18.38 -27.34 14.03
N ILE A 179 18.27 -27.39 15.34
CA ILE A 179 17.89 -28.56 16.12
C ILE A 179 16.45 -28.31 16.64
N ILE A 180 15.73 -29.38 16.95
CA ILE A 180 14.39 -29.27 17.54
C ILE A 180 14.48 -29.92 18.91
N ASP A 181 13.88 -29.28 19.90
CA ASP A 181 13.75 -29.73 21.26
C ASP A 181 15.13 -30.11 21.92
N GLU A 182 16.14 -29.22 21.84
CA GLU A 182 17.51 -29.44 22.33
C GLU A 182 17.92 -28.73 23.63
N THR A 183 19.17 -29.00 24.04
CA THR A 183 19.84 -28.39 25.20
C THR A 183 21.33 -28.20 24.88
N ASP A 184 21.94 -27.11 25.34
CA ASP A 184 23.37 -26.81 25.23
C ASP A 184 24.25 -27.80 26.03
N PHE A 185 23.66 -28.70 26.83
CA PHE A 185 24.35 -29.68 27.66
C PHE A 185 23.60 -31.02 27.77
N PRO A 186 24.27 -32.18 27.63
CA PRO A 186 23.63 -33.47 27.88
C PRO A 186 23.17 -33.54 29.34
N VAL A 187 21.89 -33.84 29.55
CA VAL A 187 21.37 -34.11 30.90
C VAL A 187 21.86 -35.50 31.29
N THR A 188 22.91 -35.56 32.13
CA THR A 188 23.32 -36.78 32.83
C THR A 188 22.42 -37.01 34.02
N CYS A 189 21.64 -38.09 33.99
CA CYS A 189 20.87 -38.52 35.14
C CYS A 189 21.56 -39.69 35.84
N ARG A 190 21.53 -39.68 37.18
CA ARG A 190 22.11 -40.66 38.11
C ARG A 190 23.65 -40.69 38.14
N ILE A 191 24.16 -41.50 39.05
CA ILE A 191 25.57 -41.69 39.35
C ILE A 191 25.88 -43.17 39.11
N GLY A 192 27.12 -43.50 38.74
CA GLY A 192 27.59 -44.89 38.67
C GLY A 192 27.22 -45.67 37.40
N VAL A 193 27.07 -46.99 37.49
CA VAL A 193 26.88 -47.86 36.29
C VAL A 193 25.55 -47.62 35.55
N CYS A 194 24.68 -46.83 36.18
CA CYS A 194 23.36 -46.44 35.70
C CYS A 194 23.35 -45.03 35.10
N GLU A 195 24.51 -44.35 35.08
CA GLU A 195 24.68 -43.04 34.45
C GLU A 195 24.33 -43.16 32.96
N ARG A 196 23.37 -42.33 32.55
CA ARG A 196 22.99 -42.21 31.15
C ARG A 196 22.86 -40.74 30.81
N SER A 197 23.57 -40.33 29.77
CA SER A 197 23.34 -39.07 29.07
C SER A 197 22.21 -39.29 28.06
N ILE A 198 21.23 -38.40 28.07
CA ILE A 198 20.27 -38.27 26.98
C ILE A 198 20.51 -36.92 26.29
N ASP A 199 20.39 -36.92 24.97
CA ASP A 199 20.66 -35.75 24.12
C ASP A 199 19.41 -34.90 23.84
N SER A 200 18.25 -35.18 24.47
CA SER A 200 17.03 -34.37 24.30
C SER A 200 16.28 -34.20 25.61
N VAL A 201 15.83 -32.96 25.86
CA VAL A 201 15.02 -32.53 27.00
C VAL A 201 13.66 -33.24 27.08
N CYS A 202 13.18 -33.82 25.97
CA CYS A 202 11.84 -34.40 25.86
C CYS A 202 11.74 -35.87 26.25
N ASP A 203 12.87 -36.50 26.56
CA ASP A 203 12.89 -37.86 27.07
C ASP A 203 12.78 -37.88 28.61
N ILE A 204 11.80 -38.61 29.13
CA ILE A 204 11.80 -38.98 30.56
C ILE A 204 13.02 -39.87 30.78
N CYS A 205 13.98 -39.35 31.54
CA CYS A 205 15.21 -40.05 31.89
C CYS A 205 14.90 -41.36 32.65
N ARG A 206 14.76 -42.48 31.91
CA ARG A 206 14.56 -43.81 32.47
C ARG A 206 15.94 -44.42 32.76
N PRO A 207 16.18 -44.95 33.98
CA PRO A 207 17.43 -45.64 34.27
C PRO A 207 17.68 -46.76 33.26
N GLY A 208 18.93 -46.91 32.83
CA GLY A 208 19.36 -48.13 32.20
C GLY A 208 19.11 -49.30 33.16
N ALA A 209 18.65 -50.44 32.65
CA ALA A 209 18.68 -51.65 33.45
C ALA A 209 20.15 -52.02 33.72
N PRO A 210 20.52 -52.50 34.92
CA PRO A 210 21.85 -53.04 35.15
C PRO A 210 22.13 -54.09 34.07
N THR A 211 23.32 -54.05 33.46
CA THR A 211 23.68 -54.90 32.31
C THR A 211 23.77 -56.40 32.66
N SER A 212 23.50 -56.75 33.91
CA SER A 212 23.39 -58.11 34.40
C SER A 212 22.18 -58.21 35.33
N PRO A 213 21.42 -59.33 35.35
CA PRO A 213 20.63 -59.63 36.52
C PRO A 213 21.59 -59.63 37.71
N VAL A 214 21.22 -58.95 38.79
CA VAL A 214 22.02 -58.85 40.03
C VAL A 214 22.04 -60.23 40.70
N GLU A 215 22.72 -61.17 40.06
CA GLU A 215 22.90 -62.56 40.44
C GLU A 215 24.41 -62.78 40.57
N HIS A 216 25.02 -61.98 41.45
CA HIS A 216 26.26 -62.21 42.21
C HIS A 216 26.93 -60.86 42.49
N ILE A 217 26.70 -60.33 43.68
CA ILE A 217 27.39 -59.14 44.18
C ILE A 217 28.84 -59.53 44.43
N ASP A 218 29.73 -59.04 43.58
CA ASP A 218 31.18 -59.16 43.75
C ASP A 218 31.56 -58.26 44.95
N LEU A 219 32.12 -58.87 46.00
CA LEU A 219 32.45 -58.22 47.28
C LEU A 219 33.38 -57.00 47.16
N GLY A 220 33.97 -56.76 45.97
CA GLY A 220 34.84 -55.63 45.68
C GLY A 220 34.11 -54.31 45.35
N ASN A 221 32.78 -54.34 45.15
CA ASN A 221 32.01 -53.21 44.65
C ASN A 221 31.12 -52.53 45.71
N CYS A 222 31.07 -53.08 46.91
CA CYS A 222 30.12 -52.72 47.97
C CYS A 222 30.48 -51.49 48.84
N ASN A 223 31.40 -50.64 48.37
CA ASN A 223 31.84 -49.41 49.05
C ASN A 223 32.65 -48.50 48.11
N ASN A 224 32.40 -48.62 46.80
CA ASN A 224 33.16 -47.93 45.78
C ASN A 224 32.60 -46.53 45.47
N ALA A 225 31.56 -46.09 46.20
CA ALA A 225 30.79 -44.86 45.97
C ALA A 225 30.12 -44.82 44.59
N VAL A 226 29.76 -45.98 44.04
CA VAL A 226 29.09 -46.17 42.75
C VAL A 226 27.71 -46.78 43.01
N ASP A 227 26.65 -46.16 42.48
CA ASP A 227 25.30 -46.74 42.46
C ASP A 227 25.27 -47.89 41.43
N ASP A 228 25.55 -49.10 41.93
CA ASP A 228 25.71 -50.32 41.14
C ASP A 228 24.37 -51.03 40.82
N ASP A 229 23.27 -50.68 41.52
CA ASP A 229 21.94 -51.29 41.38
C ASP A 229 20.83 -50.33 40.88
N CYS A 230 21.19 -49.08 40.61
CA CYS A 230 20.35 -48.02 40.05
C CYS A 230 19.24 -47.53 40.99
N ASP A 231 19.37 -47.67 42.30
CA ASP A 231 18.36 -47.24 43.27
C ASP A 231 18.42 -45.72 43.58
N GLY A 232 19.49 -45.05 43.15
CA GLY A 232 19.74 -43.63 43.35
C GLY A 232 20.62 -43.30 44.57
N LEU A 233 21.21 -44.30 45.24
CA LEU A 233 22.09 -44.15 46.40
C LEU A 233 23.46 -44.78 46.10
N THR A 234 24.54 -44.04 46.34
CA THR A 234 25.92 -44.48 46.07
C THR A 234 26.52 -45.25 47.24
N ASP A 235 25.91 -46.39 47.61
CA ASP A 235 26.16 -47.19 48.83
C ASP A 235 25.24 -46.82 50.00
N SER A 236 23.97 -47.23 49.95
CA SER A 236 23.03 -46.99 51.04
C SER A 236 23.56 -47.53 52.38
N GLU A 237 23.61 -46.68 53.41
CA GLU A 237 23.98 -47.05 54.79
C GLU A 237 22.94 -47.95 55.49
N GLU A 238 22.19 -48.75 54.73
CA GLU A 238 21.17 -49.64 55.26
C GLU A 238 21.25 -51.03 54.62
N PHE A 239 22.45 -51.63 54.61
CA PHE A 239 22.71 -53.08 54.69
C PHE A 239 21.50 -53.99 54.36
N PRO A 240 21.40 -54.51 53.12
CA PRO A 240 21.18 -55.95 53.01
C PRO A 240 22.06 -56.64 51.96
N ASP A 241 22.74 -55.90 51.08
CA ASP A 241 23.14 -56.51 49.80
C ASP A 241 24.63 -56.88 49.73
N CYS A 242 25.43 -56.43 50.68
CA CYS A 242 26.87 -56.71 50.73
C CYS A 242 27.28 -57.84 51.68
N PHE A 243 26.53 -58.95 51.71
CA PHE A 243 26.90 -60.11 52.50
C PHE A 243 27.57 -61.20 51.66
N SER A 244 28.89 -61.28 51.78
CA SER A 244 29.57 -62.57 51.79
C SER A 244 30.80 -62.47 52.66
N LEU A 245 30.86 -63.27 53.74
CA LEU A 245 31.98 -64.19 53.92
C LEU A 245 31.54 -65.42 54.70
N GLN A 246 31.87 -66.55 54.08
CA GLN A 246 32.03 -67.89 54.62
C GLN A 246 32.62 -67.95 56.05
N GLY A 247 32.15 -68.95 56.80
CA GLY A 247 33.04 -69.86 57.53
C GLY A 247 33.04 -69.77 59.06
N GLY A 248 32.55 -70.83 59.71
CA GLY A 248 32.94 -71.17 61.08
C GLY A 248 31.82 -71.77 61.93
N GLY A 249 31.70 -73.10 61.92
CA GLY A 249 30.81 -73.87 62.81
C GLY A 249 30.54 -75.27 62.29
#